data_AF-A0A946FI63-F1
#
_entry.id   AF-A0A946FI63-F1
#
_cell.length_a   1.000
_cell.length_b   1.000
_cell.length_c   1.000
_cell.angle_alpha   90.00
_cell.angle_beta   90.00
_cell.angle_gamma   90.00
#
_symmetry.space_group_name_H-M   'P 1'
#
loop_
_entity.id
_entity.type
_entity.pdbx_description
1 polymer ?
#
loop_
_entity_poly.entity_id
_entity_poly.type
_entity_poly.pdbx_seq_one_letter_code
_entity_poly.pdbx_strand_id
1 'polypeptide(L)'
;MADDAHARFDATMRRYRYRILNRRIPSPLLSGRVWHLGQNLNVAAMHEAAQLLVGKHDFTSFRATHCQASSPIRTIDQINITEHNDEIHIAVSARSFLHHQVRNITGSLVLIGQGKWTNADLANALEQRQRSAAGQTAPAEGLYLTEVIYPYLTPASTG
;
A
#
# COMPACT_ATOMS: atom_id res chain seq x y z
N MET A 1 26.60 -4.47 -17.46
CA MET A 1 26.17 -4.24 -16.07
C MET A 1 27.41 -4.38 -15.21
N ALA A 2 27.60 -3.55 -14.18
CA ALA A 2 28.75 -3.71 -13.28
C ALA A 2 28.63 -5.04 -12.51
N ASP A 3 29.74 -5.73 -12.27
CA ASP A 3 29.77 -7.05 -11.63
C ASP A 3 29.25 -7.04 -10.17
N ASP A 4 29.12 -5.86 -9.55
CA ASP A 4 28.60 -5.67 -8.18
C ASP A 4 27.14 -5.18 -8.11
N ALA A 5 26.42 -5.11 -9.24
CA ALA A 5 25.03 -4.63 -9.24
C ALA A 5 24.09 -5.64 -8.54
N HIS A 6 23.45 -5.21 -7.44
CA HIS A 6 22.56 -6.04 -6.64
C HIS A 6 21.11 -5.52 -6.65
N ALA A 7 20.25 -6.19 -7.42
CA ALA A 7 18.85 -5.83 -7.64
C ALA A 7 18.03 -5.56 -6.35
N ARG A 8 18.39 -6.19 -5.22
CA ARG A 8 17.75 -5.94 -3.92
C ARG A 8 18.32 -4.74 -3.15
N PHE A 9 19.64 -4.63 -3.02
CA PHE A 9 20.27 -3.68 -2.10
C PHE A 9 20.44 -2.30 -2.70
N ASP A 10 20.58 -2.24 -4.02
CA ASP A 10 20.79 -0.97 -4.73
C ASP A 10 19.51 -0.21 -5.00
N ALA A 11 18.35 -0.86 -4.86
CA ALA A 11 17.05 -0.23 -5.08
C ALA A 11 16.84 0.92 -4.08
N THR A 12 16.77 2.14 -4.59
CA THR A 12 16.56 3.37 -3.80
C THR A 12 15.08 3.63 -3.56
N MET A 13 14.20 3.15 -4.43
CA MET A 13 12.75 3.27 -4.27
C MET A 13 12.02 2.10 -4.91
N ARG A 14 10.90 1.71 -4.31
CA ARG A 14 9.93 0.77 -4.86
C ARG A 14 8.57 1.45 -4.87
N ARG A 15 7.83 1.33 -5.96
CA ARG A 15 6.44 1.80 -6.06
C ARG A 15 5.52 0.61 -6.21
N TYR A 16 4.53 0.54 -5.34
CA TYR A 16 3.43 -0.42 -5.47
C TYR A 16 2.15 0.32 -5.83
N ARG A 17 1.28 -0.36 -6.57
CA ARG A 17 -0.11 0.04 -6.78
C ARG A 17 -1.01 -1.09 -6.31
N TYR A 18 -1.97 -0.77 -5.46
CA TYR A 18 -3.08 -1.65 -5.17
C TYR A 18 -4.32 -1.22 -5.96
N ARG A 19 -5.00 -2.18 -6.60
CA ARG A 19 -6.19 -1.94 -7.41
C ARG A 19 -7.44 -2.54 -6.76
N ILE A 20 -8.44 -1.70 -6.58
CA ILE A 20 -9.76 -2.07 -6.07
C ILE A 20 -10.77 -1.80 -7.18
N LEU A 21 -11.59 -2.79 -7.53
CA LEU A 21 -12.76 -2.57 -8.38
C LEU A 21 -13.94 -2.20 -7.47
N ASN A 22 -14.33 -0.93 -7.48
CA ASN A 22 -15.34 -0.34 -6.61
C ASN A 22 -16.67 -0.16 -7.37
N ARG A 23 -17.37 -1.28 -7.62
CA ARG A 23 -18.69 -1.29 -8.25
C ARG A 23 -19.45 -2.55 -7.85
N ARG A 24 -20.79 -2.53 -7.97
CA ARG A 24 -21.65 -3.64 -7.52
C ARG A 24 -21.39 -4.96 -8.23
N ILE A 25 -21.20 -4.95 -9.55
CA ILE A 25 -21.11 -6.16 -10.38
C ILE A 25 -19.62 -6.53 -10.59
N PRO A 26 -19.18 -7.77 -10.32
CA PRO A 26 -17.80 -8.17 -10.58
C PRO A 26 -17.46 -8.08 -12.07
N SER A 27 -16.17 -8.12 -12.40
CA SER A 27 -15.71 -8.21 -13.80
C SER A 27 -14.96 -9.52 -14.00
N PRO A 28 -15.44 -10.45 -14.86
CA PRO A 28 -14.69 -11.66 -15.21
C PRO A 28 -13.31 -11.32 -15.79
N LEU A 29 -13.21 -10.21 -16.53
CA LEU A 29 -11.95 -9.71 -17.09
C LEU A 29 -11.00 -9.13 -16.03
N LEU A 30 -11.42 -8.90 -14.79
CA LEU A 30 -10.54 -8.43 -13.72
C LEU A 30 -10.43 -9.46 -12.57
N SER A 31 -11.03 -10.64 -12.73
CA SER A 31 -10.91 -11.72 -11.74
C SER A 31 -9.43 -12.07 -11.53
N GLY A 32 -9.01 -12.17 -10.27
CA GLY A 32 -7.61 -12.41 -9.89
C GLY A 32 -6.65 -11.25 -10.18
N ARG A 33 -7.16 -10.05 -10.51
CA ARG A 33 -6.36 -8.85 -10.84
C ARG A 33 -6.68 -7.61 -10.00
N VAL A 34 -7.81 -7.63 -9.29
CA VAL A 34 -8.30 -6.50 -8.49
C VAL A 34 -9.01 -7.05 -7.26
N TRP A 35 -9.00 -6.30 -6.16
CA TRP A 35 -9.92 -6.59 -5.07
C TRP A 35 -11.29 -6.02 -5.42
N HIS A 36 -12.27 -6.89 -5.64
CA HIS A 36 -13.65 -6.46 -5.90
C HIS A 36 -14.35 -6.08 -4.59
N LEU A 37 -14.86 -4.84 -4.53
CA LEU A 37 -15.70 -4.34 -3.46
C LEU A 37 -16.99 -3.77 -4.05
N GLY A 38 -18.13 -4.32 -3.64
CA GLY A 38 -19.45 -3.91 -4.12
C GLY A 38 -20.06 -2.71 -3.39
N GLN A 39 -19.33 -2.11 -2.44
CA GLN A 39 -19.78 -1.01 -1.59
C GLN A 39 -19.01 0.25 -1.96
N ASN A 40 -19.70 1.39 -2.06
CA ASN A 40 -19.05 2.68 -2.32
C ASN A 40 -18.04 3.00 -1.21
N LEU A 41 -16.85 3.42 -1.61
CA LEU A 41 -15.80 3.88 -0.71
C LEU A 41 -15.63 5.40 -0.83
N ASN A 42 -15.50 6.08 0.30
CA ASN A 42 -15.14 7.50 0.32
C ASN A 42 -13.62 7.67 0.06
N VAL A 43 -13.24 7.89 -1.20
CA VAL A 43 -11.84 7.99 -1.60
C VAL A 43 -11.13 9.20 -1.00
N ALA A 44 -11.83 10.33 -0.85
CA ALA A 44 -11.26 11.51 -0.24
C ALA A 44 -10.85 11.24 1.22
N ALA A 45 -11.73 10.62 2.00
CA ALA A 45 -11.44 10.23 3.39
C ALA A 45 -10.30 9.20 3.47
N MET A 46 -10.27 8.23 2.56
CA MET A 46 -9.15 7.29 2.48
C MET A 46 -7.83 8.01 2.20
N HIS A 47 -7.82 8.96 1.26
CA HIS A 47 -6.62 9.69 0.88
C HIS A 47 -6.10 10.57 2.01
N GLU A 48 -7.00 11.27 2.70
CA GLU A 48 -6.69 12.10 3.86
C GLU A 48 -6.07 11.25 4.99
N ALA A 49 -6.72 10.15 5.37
CA ALA A 49 -6.23 9.25 6.40
C ALA A 49 -4.85 8.67 6.05
N ALA A 50 -4.64 8.32 4.78
CA ALA A 50 -3.38 7.76 4.31
C ALA A 50 -2.18 8.70 4.54
N GLN A 51 -2.38 10.02 4.57
CA GLN A 51 -1.29 10.97 4.78
C GLN A 51 -0.66 10.84 6.18
N LEU A 52 -1.38 10.32 7.17
CA LEU A 52 -0.83 10.00 8.50
C LEU A 52 0.29 8.96 8.44
N LEU A 53 0.33 8.14 7.39
CA LEU A 53 1.32 7.08 7.22
C LEU A 53 2.58 7.56 6.48
N VAL A 54 2.58 8.77 5.90
CA VAL A 54 3.75 9.35 5.22
C VAL A 54 4.80 9.72 6.27
N GLY A 55 6.07 9.51 5.92
CA GLY A 55 7.20 9.70 6.83
C GLY A 55 7.65 8.42 7.53
N LYS A 56 8.45 8.59 8.59
CA LYS A 56 9.16 7.50 9.28
C LYS A 56 8.38 7.05 10.50
N HIS A 57 7.91 5.80 10.49
CA HIS A 57 7.09 5.22 11.56
C HIS A 57 7.49 3.79 11.91
N ASP A 58 7.04 3.32 13.06
CA ASP A 58 7.01 1.89 13.39
C ASP A 58 5.76 1.26 12.78
N PHE A 59 5.95 0.43 11.75
CA PHE A 59 4.85 -0.22 11.04
C PHE A 59 4.53 -1.63 11.55
N THR A 60 4.81 -1.93 12.83
CA THR A 60 4.54 -3.26 13.40
C THR A 60 3.07 -3.68 13.24
N SER A 61 2.12 -2.75 13.43
CA SER A 61 0.69 -3.04 13.21
C SER A 61 0.36 -3.42 11.78
N PHE A 62 1.16 -2.95 10.82
CA PHE A 62 0.98 -3.22 9.40
C PHE A 62 1.90 -4.33 8.89
N ARG A 63 2.50 -5.15 9.76
CA ARG A 63 3.44 -6.21 9.38
C ARG A 63 2.86 -7.60 9.59
N ALA A 64 3.12 -8.54 8.69
CA ALA A 64 2.79 -9.96 8.94
C ALA A 64 3.51 -10.50 10.19
N THR A 65 2.84 -11.35 10.98
CA THR A 65 3.41 -11.92 12.23
C THR A 65 4.74 -12.65 11.99
N HIS A 66 4.89 -13.32 10.86
CA HIS A 66 6.12 -14.06 10.48
C HIS A 66 7.15 -13.22 9.71
N CYS A 67 7.11 -11.89 9.81
CA CYS A 67 8.05 -11.03 9.10
C CYS A 67 9.46 -11.13 9.70
N GLN A 68 10.44 -11.49 8.88
CA GLN A 68 11.84 -11.65 9.26
C GLN A 68 12.66 -10.35 9.21
N ALA A 69 12.02 -9.20 8.96
CA ALA A 69 12.73 -7.93 8.92
C ALA A 69 13.25 -7.55 10.31
N SER A 70 14.55 -7.23 10.40
CA SER A 70 15.23 -6.88 11.66
C SER A 70 14.68 -5.63 12.35
N SER A 71 14.07 -4.71 11.60
CA SER A 71 13.40 -3.52 12.13
C SER A 71 12.02 -3.35 11.51
N PRO A 72 10.97 -3.01 12.29
CA PRO A 72 9.66 -2.62 11.79
C PRO A 72 9.60 -1.14 11.34
N ILE A 73 10.69 -0.38 11.54
CA ILE A 73 10.72 1.03 11.19
C ILE A 73 10.89 1.18 9.68
N ARG A 74 9.95 1.86 9.03
CA ARG A 74 10.02 2.18 7.59
C ARG A 74 9.66 3.64 7.36
N THR A 75 10.05 4.13 6.19
CA THR A 75 9.68 5.46 5.70
C THR A 75 8.84 5.28 4.46
N ILE A 76 7.60 5.76 4.49
CA ILE A 76 6.77 5.91 3.29
C ILE A 76 7.05 7.31 2.74
N ASP A 77 7.53 7.38 1.50
CA ASP A 77 7.86 8.63 0.83
C ASP A 77 6.59 9.31 0.30
N GLN A 78 5.67 8.53 -0.27
CA GLN A 78 4.41 9.02 -0.81
C GLN A 78 3.33 7.93 -0.72
N ILE A 79 2.09 8.35 -0.48
CA ILE A 79 0.90 7.53 -0.70
C ILE A 79 -0.18 8.39 -1.38
N ASN A 80 -0.70 7.90 -2.50
CA ASN A 80 -1.73 8.57 -3.27
C ASN A 80 -2.90 7.62 -3.53
N ILE A 81 -4.13 8.13 -3.47
CA ILE A 81 -5.34 7.34 -3.70
C ILE A 81 -6.19 8.09 -4.72
N THR A 82 -6.43 7.45 -5.85
CA THR A 82 -7.13 8.06 -6.98
C THR A 82 -8.24 7.16 -7.50
N GLU A 83 -9.31 7.79 -8.00
CA GLU A 83 -10.36 7.11 -8.74
C GLU A 83 -10.02 7.08 -10.23
N HIS A 84 -10.28 5.93 -10.85
CA HIS A 84 -10.11 5.68 -12.28
C HIS A 84 -11.32 4.87 -12.78
N ASN A 85 -12.37 5.58 -13.22
CA ASN A 85 -13.67 4.96 -13.55
C ASN A 85 -14.21 4.14 -12.36
N ASP A 86 -14.43 2.84 -12.56
CA ASP A 86 -14.89 1.91 -11.53
C ASP A 86 -13.76 1.41 -10.60
N GLU A 87 -12.52 1.88 -10.76
CA GLU A 87 -11.38 1.43 -9.94
C GLU A 87 -10.88 2.52 -8.97
N ILE A 88 -10.39 2.09 -7.81
CA ILE A 88 -9.60 2.91 -6.89
C ILE A 88 -8.18 2.37 -6.87
N HIS A 89 -7.20 3.25 -7.10
CA HIS A 89 -5.79 2.90 -7.10
C HIS A 89 -5.11 3.52 -5.88
N ILE A 90 -4.47 2.68 -5.07
CA ILE A 90 -3.62 3.12 -3.94
C ILE A 90 -2.17 2.95 -4.38
N ALA A 91 -1.51 4.05 -4.72
CA ALA A 91 -0.10 4.08 -5.07
C ALA A 91 0.73 4.42 -3.83
N VAL A 92 1.74 3.62 -3.51
CA VAL A 92 2.65 3.86 -2.38
C VAL A 92 4.10 3.69 -2.80
N SER A 93 4.96 4.63 -2.40
CA SER A 93 6.39 4.56 -2.64
C SER A 93 7.18 4.61 -1.35
N ALA A 94 8.18 3.75 -1.26
CA ALA A 94 9.12 3.71 -0.15
C ALA A 94 10.44 3.09 -0.63
N ARG A 95 11.54 3.36 0.08
CA ARG A 95 12.79 2.62 -0.12
C ARG A 95 12.61 1.11 0.08
N SER A 96 11.83 0.70 1.09
CA SER A 96 11.55 -0.70 1.38
C SER A 96 10.24 -0.87 2.14
N PHE A 97 9.66 -2.06 2.05
CA PHE A 97 8.41 -2.42 2.72
C PHE A 97 8.60 -3.68 3.58
N LEU A 98 7.77 -3.82 4.60
CA LEU A 98 7.65 -5.03 5.41
C LEU A 98 6.76 -6.07 4.71
N HIS A 99 6.85 -7.33 5.17
CA HIS A 99 5.98 -8.38 4.65
C HIS A 99 4.50 -8.03 4.92
N HIS A 100 3.69 -8.05 3.85
CA HIS A 100 2.28 -7.63 3.81
C HIS A 100 1.98 -6.14 4.10
N GLN A 101 2.98 -5.27 4.22
CA GLN A 101 2.76 -3.87 4.63
C GLN A 101 1.70 -3.15 3.81
N VAL A 102 1.87 -3.13 2.49
CA VAL A 102 0.95 -2.43 1.58
C VAL A 102 -0.47 -3.03 1.66
N ARG A 103 -0.61 -4.34 1.82
CA ARG A 103 -1.90 -5.04 1.91
C ARG A 103 -2.60 -4.78 3.25
N ASN A 104 -1.85 -4.70 4.34
CA ASN A 104 -2.40 -4.36 5.65
C ASN A 104 -2.84 -2.90 5.71
N ILE A 105 -2.03 -1.98 5.16
CA ILE A 105 -2.41 -0.57 5.01
C ILE A 105 -3.68 -0.45 4.18
N THR A 106 -3.73 -1.13 3.02
CA THR A 106 -4.91 -1.11 2.14
C THR A 106 -6.17 -1.57 2.86
N GLY A 107 -6.10 -2.66 3.62
CA GLY A 107 -7.26 -3.16 4.35
C GLY A 107 -7.76 -2.20 5.43
N SER A 108 -6.86 -1.53 6.16
CA SER A 108 -7.23 -0.46 7.09
C SER A 108 -7.85 0.76 6.38
N LEU A 109 -7.28 1.20 5.25
CA LEU A 109 -7.85 2.31 4.48
C LEU A 109 -9.23 1.97 3.92
N VAL A 110 -9.49 0.72 3.54
CA VAL A 110 -10.84 0.30 3.13
C VAL A 110 -11.84 0.42 4.29
N LEU A 111 -11.44 0.23 5.55
CA LEU A 111 -12.34 0.49 6.70
C LEU A 111 -12.68 1.98 6.83
N ILE A 112 -11.72 2.88 6.54
CA ILE A 112 -11.97 4.33 6.45
C ILE A 112 -12.95 4.63 5.31
N GLY A 113 -12.71 4.08 4.12
CA GLY A 113 -13.57 4.28 2.95
C GLY A 113 -15.00 3.79 3.17
N GLN A 114 -15.18 2.74 3.98
CA GLN A 114 -16.48 2.21 4.39
C GLN A 114 -17.14 3.03 5.53
N GLY A 115 -16.49 4.05 6.06
CA GLY A 115 -16.96 4.82 7.22
C GLY A 115 -16.93 4.07 8.54
N LYS A 116 -16.22 2.93 8.61
CA LYS A 116 -16.11 2.12 9.83
C LYS A 116 -15.00 2.60 10.76
N TRP A 117 -13.98 3.20 10.18
CA TRP A 117 -12.86 3.81 10.89
C TRP A 117 -12.79 5.30 10.58
N THR A 118 -12.17 6.03 11.50
CA THR A 118 -11.80 7.44 11.40
C THR A 118 -10.28 7.59 11.26
N ASN A 119 -9.81 8.80 10.97
CA ASN A 119 -8.38 9.13 10.96
C ASN A 119 -7.71 8.80 12.31
N ALA A 120 -8.43 9.01 13.42
CA ALA A 120 -7.95 8.68 14.75
C ALA A 120 -7.78 7.17 14.95
N ASP A 121 -8.68 6.34 14.40
CA ASP A 121 -8.54 4.88 14.47
C ASP A 121 -7.30 4.39 13.72
N LEU A 122 -6.99 4.99 12.55
CA LEU A 122 -5.78 4.67 11.80
C LEU A 122 -4.51 5.09 12.56
N ALA A 123 -4.51 6.29 13.15
CA ALA A 123 -3.42 6.77 13.99
C ALA A 123 -3.20 5.84 15.20
N ASN A 124 -4.27 5.51 15.91
CA ASN A 124 -4.24 4.57 17.04
C ASN A 124 -3.71 3.20 16.61
N ALA A 125 -4.15 2.68 15.46
CA ALA A 125 -3.65 1.42 14.93
C ALA A 125 -2.14 1.48 14.67
N LEU A 126 -1.61 2.58 14.14
CA LEU A 126 -0.17 2.77 13.95
C LEU A 126 0.58 2.82 15.29
N GLU A 127 0.06 3.54 16.28
CA GLU A 127 0.67 3.72 17.59
C GLU A 127 0.69 2.44 18.44
N GLN A 128 -0.33 1.59 18.33
CA GLN A 128 -0.44 0.36 19.13
C GLN A 128 0.67 -0.66 18.83
N ARG A 129 1.32 -0.58 17.66
CA ARG A 129 2.40 -1.50 17.23
C ARG A 129 2.01 -2.97 17.40
N GLN A 130 0.76 -3.32 17.11
CA GLN A 130 0.21 -4.66 17.25
C GLN A 130 -0.55 -5.04 15.99
N ARG A 131 -0.25 -6.20 15.40
CA ARG A 131 -0.88 -6.60 14.13
C ARG A 131 -2.40 -6.72 14.24
N SER A 132 -2.92 -7.12 15.40
CA SER A 132 -4.36 -7.18 15.68
C SER A 132 -5.06 -5.82 15.62
N ALA A 133 -4.32 -4.71 15.77
CA ALA A 133 -4.87 -3.35 15.74
C ALA A 133 -5.15 -2.86 14.31
N ALA A 134 -4.48 -3.42 13.30
CA ALA A 134 -4.72 -3.06 11.91
C ALA A 134 -5.87 -3.86 11.29
N GLY A 135 -6.49 -3.32 10.24
CA GLY A 135 -7.55 -3.99 9.51
C GLY A 135 -7.13 -5.32 8.88
N GLN A 136 -8.10 -5.99 8.26
CA GLN A 136 -7.86 -7.24 7.54
C GLN A 136 -6.73 -7.10 6.52
N THR A 137 -6.00 -8.17 6.25
CA THR A 137 -5.02 -8.16 5.16
C THR A 137 -5.77 -8.14 3.83
N ALA A 138 -5.61 -7.10 3.02
CA ALA A 138 -6.22 -7.06 1.68
C ALA A 138 -5.75 -8.28 0.83
N PRO A 139 -6.57 -8.80 -0.10
CA PRO A 139 -6.17 -9.90 -1.00
C PRO A 139 -4.88 -9.60 -1.77
N ALA A 140 -4.14 -10.63 -2.21
CA ALA A 140 -2.88 -10.42 -2.94
C ALA A 140 -3.10 -10.00 -4.40
N GLU A 141 -4.21 -10.41 -5.00
CA GLU A 141 -4.56 -10.25 -6.42
C GLU A 141 -4.59 -8.80 -6.92
N GLY A 142 -4.85 -7.83 -6.04
CA GLY A 142 -4.87 -6.42 -6.38
C GLY A 142 -3.51 -5.72 -6.30
N LEU A 143 -2.46 -6.37 -5.79
CA LEU A 143 -1.17 -5.73 -5.53
C LEU A 143 -0.19 -5.89 -6.70
N TYR A 144 0.34 -4.77 -7.19
CA TYR A 144 1.31 -4.71 -8.27
C TYR A 144 2.56 -3.95 -7.84
N LEU A 145 3.74 -4.50 -8.11
CA LEU A 145 5.00 -3.74 -8.12
C LEU A 145 5.07 -3.00 -9.47
N THR A 146 4.95 -1.67 -9.45
CA THR A 146 4.90 -0.88 -10.68
C THR A 146 6.24 -0.30 -11.08
N GLU A 147 7.14 -0.08 -10.11
CA GLU A 147 8.45 0.51 -10.39
C GLU A 147 9.49 0.14 -9.33
N VAL A 148 10.73 -0.02 -9.76
CA VAL A 148 11.91 -0.08 -8.88
C VAL A 148 12.96 0.86 -9.44
N ILE A 149 13.39 1.82 -8.64
CA ILE A 149 14.39 2.82 -9.04
C ILE A 149 15.75 2.40 -8.48
N TYR A 150 16.76 2.51 -9.33
CA TYR A 150 18.16 2.24 -9.03
C TYR A 150 19.00 3.47 -9.34
N PRO A 151 20.05 3.77 -8.56
CA PRO A 151 20.84 4.99 -8.74
C PRO A 151 21.62 5.03 -10.06
N TYR A 152 21.84 3.86 -10.68
CA TYR A 152 22.58 3.70 -11.93
C TYR A 152 21.71 3.39 -13.15
N LEU A 153 20.38 3.29 -12.98
CA LEU A 153 19.46 3.22 -14.11
C LEU A 153 18.84 4.61 -14.26
N THR A 154 19.23 5.32 -15.33
CA THR A 154 18.58 6.57 -15.70
C THR A 154 17.10 6.27 -15.95
N PRO A 155 16.15 6.98 -15.31
CA PRO A 155 14.75 6.82 -15.65
C PRO A 155 14.61 7.13 -17.14
N ALA A 156 13.96 6.26 -17.91
CA ALA A 156 13.53 6.63 -19.24
C ALA A 156 12.66 7.88 -19.10
N SER A 157 13.05 8.98 -19.74
CA SER A 157 12.26 10.20 -19.78
C SER A 157 10.87 9.87 -20.32
N THR A 158 9.87 9.83 -19.45
CA THR A 158 8.47 9.65 -19.83
C THR A 158 8.05 10.90 -20.61
N GLY A 159 7.92 10.76 -21.93
CA GLY A 159 7.35 11.78 -22.81
C GLY A 159 5.84 11.87 -22.72
#